data_AF-A0A0K0Y1G5-F1
#
_entry.id   AF-A0A0K0Y1G5-F1
#
_cell.length_a   1.000
_cell.length_b   1.000
_cell.length_c   1.000
_cell.angle_alpha   90.00
_cell.angle_beta   90.00
_cell.angle_gamma   90.00
#
_symmetry.space_group_name_H-M   'P 1'
#
loop_
_entity.id
_entity.type
_entity.pdbx_description
1 polymer ?
#
loop_
_entity_poly.entity_id
_entity_poly.type
_entity_poly.pdbx_seq_one_letter_code
_entity_poly.pdbx_strand_id
1 'polypeptide(L)'
;MRLVFMISAMLLASPVAAQTAFPCDWQARADSIVEPWEDNIATFANGAVRVALLDVIEPAAASYYLLVLHPPVDEMAGRVCTTVGLDDELGYAGMFFNELEASYDPAAGLTLQIPAIIYLPEQSFQNSALLQISINQSTGKVAVTQELGNE
;
A
#
# COMPACT_ATOMS: atom_id res chain seq x y z
N MET A 1 -14.72 53.71 -22.79
CA MET A 1 -13.64 52.75 -22.48
C MET A 1 -13.75 52.39 -21.00
N ARG A 2 -14.29 51.22 -20.67
CA ARG A 2 -14.29 50.65 -19.31
C ARG A 2 -13.89 49.19 -19.45
N LEU A 3 -12.66 48.88 -19.05
CA LEU A 3 -12.11 47.52 -19.08
C LEU A 3 -12.86 46.66 -18.07
N VAL A 4 -13.38 45.52 -18.53
CA VAL A 4 -13.87 44.44 -17.68
C VAL A 4 -12.66 43.57 -17.34
N PHE A 5 -12.25 43.57 -16.06
CA PHE A 5 -11.21 42.68 -15.56
C PHE A 5 -11.82 41.29 -15.31
N MET A 6 -11.41 40.31 -16.11
CA MET A 6 -11.79 38.91 -15.97
C MET A 6 -10.83 38.26 -14.96
N ILE A 7 -11.34 37.96 -13.76
CA ILE A 7 -10.57 37.24 -12.72
C ILE A 7 -10.60 35.75 -13.08
N SER A 8 -9.48 35.23 -13.57
CA SER A 8 -9.28 33.81 -13.83
C SER A 8 -8.94 33.11 -12.51
N ALA A 9 -9.87 32.31 -11.99
CA ALA A 9 -9.64 31.47 -10.81
C ALA A 9 -8.73 30.28 -11.20
N MET A 10 -7.43 30.39 -10.91
CA MET A 10 -6.52 29.25 -10.93
C MET A 10 -6.88 28.30 -9.78
N LEU A 11 -7.52 27.18 -10.11
CA LEU A 11 -7.62 26.03 -9.23
C LEU A 11 -6.21 25.46 -9.02
N LEU A 12 -5.59 25.79 -7.89
CA LEU A 12 -4.42 25.09 -7.39
C LEU A 12 -4.87 23.69 -6.96
N ALA A 13 -4.67 22.70 -7.83
CA ALA A 13 -4.77 21.30 -7.45
C ALA A 13 -3.60 21.00 -6.50
N SER A 14 -3.88 21.01 -5.19
CA SER A 14 -2.93 20.58 -4.18
C SER A 14 -2.50 19.13 -4.46
N PRO A 15 -1.23 18.77 -4.22
CA PRO A 15 -0.80 17.39 -4.33
C PRO A 15 -1.61 16.55 -3.34
N VAL A 16 -2.33 15.54 -3.84
CA VAL A 16 -2.89 14.48 -3.00
C VAL A 16 -1.71 13.58 -2.64
N ALA A 17 -0.95 13.95 -1.61
CA ALA A 17 -0.11 13.00 -0.88
C ALA A 17 -1.05 12.17 0.03
N ALA A 18 -0.92 10.87 0.17
CA ALA A 18 0.22 10.01 -0.09
C ALA A 18 -0.23 8.71 -0.75
N GLN A 19 0.38 8.35 -1.88
CA GLN A 19 0.33 6.96 -2.31
C GLN A 19 1.23 6.19 -1.36
N THR A 20 0.63 5.39 -0.49
CA THR A 20 1.29 4.45 0.44
C THR A 20 1.82 3.21 -0.29
N ALA A 21 2.06 3.31 -1.61
CA ALA A 21 2.57 2.26 -2.48
C ALA A 21 3.66 2.80 -3.40
N PHE A 22 4.80 2.12 -3.44
CA PHE A 22 6.01 2.55 -4.13
C PHE A 22 6.78 1.34 -4.68
N PRO A 23 7.69 1.51 -5.65
CA PRO A 23 8.51 0.41 -6.16
C PRO A 23 9.26 -0.29 -5.02
N CYS A 24 9.38 -1.61 -5.11
CA CYS A 24 10.21 -2.35 -4.16
C CYS A 24 11.65 -1.87 -4.19
N ASP A 25 12.23 -1.71 -3.00
CA ASP A 25 13.63 -1.39 -2.80
C ASP A 25 14.18 -2.20 -1.61
N TRP A 26 14.79 -1.55 -0.62
CA TRP A 26 15.54 -2.19 0.45
C TRP A 26 14.67 -2.98 1.44
N GLN A 27 13.37 -2.68 1.57
CA GLN A 27 12.44 -3.40 2.44
C GLN A 27 12.10 -4.79 1.89
N ALA A 28 12.08 -4.93 0.56
CA ALA A 28 11.57 -6.10 -0.15
C ALA A 28 12.59 -7.25 -0.22
N ARG A 29 13.09 -7.67 0.95
CA ARG A 29 14.09 -8.73 1.07
C ARG A 29 13.48 -10.00 1.65
N ALA A 30 14.04 -11.14 1.28
CA ALA A 30 13.57 -12.44 1.75
C ALA A 30 13.71 -12.59 3.28
N ASP A 31 14.72 -11.98 3.90
CA ASP A 31 14.94 -12.00 5.34
C ASP A 31 13.97 -11.09 6.12
N SER A 32 13.25 -10.21 5.42
CA SER A 32 12.21 -9.37 6.01
C SER A 32 10.82 -10.02 5.95
N ILE A 33 10.64 -11.16 5.27
CA ILE A 33 9.35 -11.86 5.27
C ILE A 33 9.08 -12.43 6.66
N VAL A 34 7.90 -12.13 7.20
CA VAL A 34 7.49 -12.61 8.53
C VAL A 34 7.34 -14.14 8.54
N GLU A 35 7.95 -14.78 9.54
CA GLU A 35 7.81 -16.22 9.78
C GLU A 35 6.52 -16.55 10.56
N PRO A 36 5.86 -17.69 10.28
CA PRO A 36 6.17 -18.64 9.22
C PRO A 36 5.66 -18.14 7.86
N TRP A 37 6.40 -18.43 6.79
CA TRP A 37 6.10 -17.91 5.45
C TRP A 37 4.74 -18.38 4.92
N GLU A 38 4.34 -19.61 5.25
CA GLU A 38 3.04 -20.17 4.85
C GLU A 38 1.84 -19.39 5.38
N ASP A 39 1.99 -18.71 6.53
CA ASP A 39 0.93 -17.91 7.15
C ASP A 39 0.98 -16.44 6.71
N ASN A 40 2.14 -15.99 6.21
CA ASN A 40 2.41 -14.57 5.90
C ASN A 40 2.63 -14.29 4.41
N ILE A 41 2.34 -15.28 3.55
CA ILE A 41 2.35 -15.14 2.10
C ILE A 41 1.03 -15.63 1.52
N ALA A 42 0.31 -14.76 0.83
CA ALA A 42 -0.92 -15.08 0.13
C ALA A 42 -0.75 -14.96 -1.39
N THR A 43 -1.50 -15.77 -2.13
CA THR A 43 -1.49 -15.78 -3.60
C THR A 43 -2.90 -15.59 -4.12
N PHE A 44 -3.07 -14.69 -5.09
CA PHE A 44 -4.35 -14.31 -5.66
C PHE A 44 -4.34 -14.35 -7.19
N ALA A 45 -5.52 -14.23 -7.79
CA ALA A 45 -5.74 -14.16 -9.23
C ALA A 45 -5.00 -15.27 -9.99
N ASN A 46 -5.26 -16.53 -9.63
CA ASN A 46 -4.65 -17.73 -10.24
C ASN A 46 -3.11 -17.70 -10.23
N GLY A 47 -2.51 -17.17 -9.17
CA GLY A 47 -1.06 -17.11 -9.07
C GLY A 47 -0.45 -15.83 -9.59
N ALA A 48 -1.21 -14.94 -10.24
CA ALA A 48 -0.67 -13.73 -10.87
C ALA A 48 -0.26 -12.66 -9.85
N VAL A 49 -0.90 -12.62 -8.68
CA VAL A 49 -0.55 -11.71 -7.58
C VAL A 49 -0.05 -12.50 -6.39
N ARG A 50 1.06 -12.07 -5.77
CA ARG A 50 1.58 -12.63 -4.52
C ARG A 50 1.82 -11.49 -3.54
N VAL A 51 1.36 -11.66 -2.31
CA VAL A 51 1.50 -10.66 -1.25
C VAL A 51 2.23 -11.32 -0.09
N ALA A 52 3.22 -10.63 0.49
CA ALA A 52 3.93 -11.07 1.68
C ALA A 52 3.93 -9.97 2.74
N LEU A 53 3.71 -10.33 3.99
CA LEU A 53 3.96 -9.43 5.12
C LEU A 53 5.47 -9.34 5.36
N LEU A 54 5.95 -8.11 5.51
CA LEU A 54 7.33 -7.80 5.84
C LEU A 54 7.42 -7.18 7.23
N ASP A 55 8.48 -7.52 7.97
CA ASP A 55 8.94 -6.83 9.17
C ASP A 55 10.43 -6.50 8.99
N VAL A 56 10.75 -5.20 8.84
CA VAL A 56 12.13 -4.75 8.66
C VAL A 56 12.87 -4.51 9.98
N ILE A 57 12.25 -4.86 11.11
CA ILE A 57 12.75 -4.73 12.49
C ILE A 57 12.83 -3.26 12.97
N GLU A 58 13.42 -2.37 12.16
CA GLU A 58 13.57 -0.95 12.48
C GLU A 58 12.98 -0.05 11.38
N PRO A 59 12.34 1.08 11.75
CA PRO A 59 12.12 1.54 13.13
C PRO A 59 11.09 0.68 13.86
N ALA A 60 11.36 0.32 15.13
CA ALA A 60 10.48 -0.56 15.91
C ALA A 60 9.01 -0.08 16.02
N ALA A 61 8.77 1.22 15.84
CA ALA A 61 7.44 1.81 15.88
C ALA A 61 6.68 1.73 14.53
N ALA A 62 7.35 1.35 13.43
CA ALA A 62 6.82 1.40 12.07
C ALA A 62 7.58 0.43 11.13
N SER A 63 7.75 -0.83 11.53
CA SER A 63 8.58 -1.80 10.80
C SER A 63 7.81 -2.66 9.79
N TYR A 64 6.47 -2.59 9.77
CA TYR A 64 5.67 -3.49 8.92
C TYR A 64 5.39 -2.91 7.54
N TYR A 65 5.63 -3.71 6.50
CA TYR A 65 5.31 -3.39 5.11
C TYR A 65 4.59 -4.57 4.43
N LEU A 66 3.97 -4.35 3.27
CA LEU A 66 3.59 -5.45 2.39
C LEU A 66 4.43 -5.42 1.12
N LEU A 67 4.91 -6.58 0.69
CA LEU A 67 5.45 -6.79 -0.64
C LEU A 67 4.33 -7.33 -1.54
N VAL A 68 4.12 -6.71 -2.69
CA VAL A 68 3.12 -7.12 -3.68
C VAL A 68 3.84 -7.38 -5.01
N LEU A 69 3.91 -8.64 -5.42
CA LEU A 69 4.28 -9.02 -6.79
C LEU A 69 3.02 -9.11 -7.64
N HIS A 70 2.92 -8.33 -8.72
CA HIS A 70 1.71 -8.27 -9.53
C HIS A 70 2.01 -8.04 -11.03
N PRO A 71 1.03 -8.28 -11.92
CA PRO A 71 1.14 -7.90 -13.33
C PRO A 71 1.10 -6.37 -13.54
N PRO A 72 1.42 -5.86 -14.73
CA PRO A 72 1.81 -6.60 -15.94
C PRO A 72 3.15 -7.30 -15.75
N VAL A 73 3.39 -8.36 -16.51
CA VAL A 73 4.72 -8.96 -16.61
C VAL A 73 5.51 -8.26 -17.71
N ASP A 74 6.81 -8.09 -17.52
CA ASP A 74 7.71 -7.58 -18.54
C ASP A 74 8.00 -8.62 -19.65
N GLU A 75 8.78 -8.23 -20.66
CA GLU A 75 9.15 -9.10 -21.78
C GLU A 75 9.97 -10.34 -21.36
N MET A 76 10.55 -10.31 -20.16
CA MET A 76 11.33 -11.40 -19.54
C MET A 76 10.48 -12.23 -18.55
N ALA A 77 9.16 -12.04 -18.53
CA ALA A 77 8.21 -12.62 -17.59
C ALA A 77 8.45 -12.23 -16.11
N GLY A 78 9.17 -11.13 -15.87
CA GLY A 78 9.32 -10.50 -14.56
C GLY A 78 8.03 -9.81 -14.13
N ARG A 79 7.65 -9.95 -12.86
CA ARG A 79 6.49 -9.24 -12.28
C ARG A 79 6.92 -7.87 -11.79
N VAL A 80 5.98 -6.93 -11.77
CA VAL A 80 6.18 -5.67 -11.04
C VAL A 80 6.18 -5.97 -9.54
N CYS A 81 7.10 -5.32 -8.82
CA CYS A 81 7.19 -5.39 -7.37
C CYS A 81 6.84 -4.02 -6.78
N THR A 82 5.81 -4.01 -5.94
CA THR A 82 5.36 -2.82 -5.21
C THR A 82 5.41 -3.10 -3.71
N THR A 83 5.99 -2.19 -2.94
CA THR A 83 5.91 -2.18 -1.48
C THR A 83 4.76 -1.27 -1.04
N VAL A 84 4.03 -1.67 -0.01
CA VAL A 84 3.02 -0.85 0.67
C VAL A 84 3.50 -0.54 2.09
N GLY A 85 3.59 0.74 2.42
CA GLY A 85 4.05 1.29 3.71
C GLY A 85 3.25 2.54 4.08
N LEU A 86 3.63 3.25 5.13
CA LEU A 86 3.08 4.59 5.41
C LEU A 86 3.73 5.64 4.50
N ASP A 87 5.02 5.46 4.24
CA ASP A 87 5.81 6.06 3.17
C ASP A 87 6.99 5.12 2.83
N ASP A 88 7.99 5.59 2.07
CA ASP A 88 9.15 4.79 1.65
C ASP A 88 10.25 4.65 2.72
N GLU A 89 10.12 5.33 3.86
CA GLU A 89 11.03 5.23 5.02
C GLU A 89 10.35 4.61 6.25
N LEU A 90 9.03 4.76 6.38
CA LEU A 90 8.21 4.31 7.50
C LEU A 90 7.10 3.34 7.07
N GLY A 91 7.02 2.22 7.77
CA GLY A 91 5.96 1.23 7.61
C GLY A 91 4.78 1.51 8.54
N TYR A 92 4.04 0.46 8.83
CA TYR A 92 2.99 0.42 9.84
C TYR A 92 3.56 -0.10 11.16
N ALA A 93 2.96 0.32 12.27
CA ALA A 93 3.30 -0.19 13.60
C ALA A 93 2.85 -1.64 13.82
N GLY A 94 1.88 -2.09 13.02
CA GLY A 94 1.39 -3.47 13.00
C GLY A 94 0.52 -3.70 11.77
N MET A 95 0.48 -4.94 11.28
CA MET A 95 -0.43 -5.38 10.23
C MET A 95 -0.93 -6.80 10.52
N PHE A 96 -2.25 -6.98 10.49
CA PHE A 96 -2.90 -8.23 10.87
C PHE A 96 -3.16 -9.10 9.64
N PHE A 97 -2.10 -9.72 9.12
CA PHE A 97 -2.16 -10.47 7.85
C PHE A 97 -3.08 -11.69 7.91
N ASN A 98 -3.28 -12.27 9.10
CA ASN A 98 -4.26 -13.33 9.35
C ASN A 98 -5.72 -12.87 9.15
N GLU A 99 -5.97 -11.56 9.08
CA GLU A 99 -7.26 -10.92 8.81
C GLU A 99 -7.31 -10.31 7.40
N LEU A 100 -6.37 -10.67 6.51
CA LEU A 100 -6.36 -10.22 5.12
C LEU A 100 -7.57 -10.77 4.37
N GLU A 101 -8.44 -9.86 3.94
CA GLU A 101 -9.57 -10.17 3.06
C GLU A 101 -9.26 -9.79 1.61
N ALA A 102 -9.81 -10.55 0.66
CA ALA A 102 -9.63 -10.31 -0.76
C ALA A 102 -10.97 -10.37 -1.50
N SER A 103 -11.20 -9.41 -2.38
CA SER A 103 -12.35 -9.36 -3.27
C SER A 103 -11.91 -9.02 -4.70
N TYR A 104 -12.69 -9.47 -5.68
CA TYR A 104 -12.40 -9.23 -7.09
C TYR A 104 -13.60 -8.61 -7.79
N ASP A 105 -13.37 -7.51 -8.50
CA ASP A 105 -14.33 -6.83 -9.35
C ASP A 105 -13.71 -6.71 -10.77
N PRO A 106 -14.38 -7.16 -11.85
CA PRO A 106 -13.83 -7.08 -13.21
C PRO A 106 -13.48 -5.66 -13.70
N ALA A 107 -14.15 -4.62 -13.18
CA ALA A 107 -13.91 -3.23 -13.51
C ALA A 107 -12.82 -2.58 -12.64
N ALA A 108 -12.69 -2.98 -11.37
CA ALA A 108 -11.72 -2.39 -10.44
C ALA A 108 -10.42 -3.21 -10.29
N GLY A 109 -10.46 -4.52 -10.49
CA GLY A 109 -9.37 -5.47 -10.27
C GLY A 109 -9.47 -6.21 -8.92
N LEU A 110 -8.33 -6.63 -8.40
CA LEU A 110 -8.22 -7.25 -7.08
C LEU A 110 -8.18 -6.16 -6.00
N THR A 111 -9.00 -6.28 -4.97
CA THR A 111 -8.94 -5.42 -3.79
C THR A 111 -8.63 -6.28 -2.57
N LEU A 112 -7.66 -5.83 -1.77
CA LEU A 112 -7.29 -6.43 -0.51
C LEU A 112 -7.68 -5.48 0.63
N GLN A 113 -8.16 -6.03 1.73
CA GLN A 113 -8.41 -5.29 2.96
C GLN A 113 -7.62 -5.93 4.10
N ILE A 114 -6.89 -5.11 4.85
CA ILE A 114 -6.06 -5.58 5.96
C ILE A 114 -6.12 -4.57 7.12
N PRO A 115 -6.49 -5.02 8.33
CA PRO A 115 -6.34 -4.20 9.52
C PRO A 115 -4.86 -3.92 9.82
N ALA A 116 -4.57 -2.72 10.27
CA ALA A 116 -3.23 -2.24 10.58
C ALA A 116 -3.24 -1.31 11.80
N ILE A 117 -2.04 -1.00 12.29
CA ILE A 117 -1.81 0.03 13.31
C ILE A 117 -0.86 1.05 12.70
N ILE A 118 -1.20 2.33 12.77
CA ILE A 118 -0.30 3.42 12.42
C ILE A 118 0.36 4.00 13.66
N TYR A 119 1.60 4.48 13.52
CA TYR A 119 2.25 5.29 14.54
C TYR A 119 2.26 6.75 14.11
N LEU A 120 1.77 7.62 14.99
CA LEU A 120 1.76 9.07 14.82
C LEU A 120 2.80 9.69 15.76
N PRO A 121 4.05 9.90 15.30
CA PRO A 121 5.16 10.31 16.17
C PRO A 121 4.87 11.64 16.89
N GLU A 122 4.26 12.60 16.18
CA GLU A 122 3.94 13.92 16.71
C GLU A 122 2.96 13.90 17.89
N GLN A 123 2.17 12.84 17.98
CA GLN A 123 1.19 12.64 19.05
C GLN A 123 1.66 11.58 20.04
N SER A 124 2.80 10.91 19.76
CA SER A 124 3.26 9.72 20.48
C SER A 124 2.12 8.70 20.67
N PHE A 125 1.32 8.56 19.62
CA PHE A 125 0.04 7.84 19.62
C PHE A 125 0.04 6.77 18.55
N GLN A 126 -0.67 5.68 18.80
CA GLN A 126 -0.98 4.66 17.79
C GLN A 126 -2.48 4.64 17.58
N ASN A 127 -2.91 4.45 16.34
CA ASN A 127 -4.33 4.30 16.00
C ASN A 127 -4.51 3.09 15.10
N SER A 128 -5.65 2.42 15.22
CA SER A 128 -6.04 1.42 14.22
C SER A 128 -6.33 2.08 12.88
N ALA A 129 -6.08 1.31 11.83
CA ALA A 129 -6.39 1.69 10.47
C ALA A 129 -6.87 0.46 9.69
N LEU A 130 -7.79 0.66 8.76
CA LEU A 130 -8.13 -0.33 7.75
C LEU A 130 -7.51 0.09 6.43
N LEU A 131 -6.58 -0.71 5.92
CA LEU A 131 -5.98 -0.50 4.61
C LEU A 131 -6.82 -1.19 3.56
N GLN A 132 -7.13 -0.46 2.48
CA GLN A 132 -7.71 -1.01 1.28
C GLN A 132 -6.72 -0.83 0.13
N ILE A 133 -6.27 -1.93 -0.45
CA ILE A 133 -5.23 -1.97 -1.50
C ILE A 133 -5.88 -2.49 -2.78
N SER A 134 -6.01 -1.63 -3.78
CA SER A 134 -6.53 -1.99 -5.10
C SER A 134 -5.39 -2.22 -6.08
N ILE A 135 -5.39 -3.38 -6.72
CA ILE A 135 -4.37 -3.83 -7.68
C ILE A 135 -5.04 -4.01 -9.03
N ASN A 136 -4.80 -3.05 -9.92
CA ASN A 136 -5.27 -3.13 -11.30
C ASN A 136 -4.26 -3.90 -12.15
N GLN A 137 -4.56 -5.17 -12.41
CA GLN A 137 -3.64 -6.10 -13.09
C GLN A 137 -3.40 -5.75 -14.57
N SER A 138 -4.27 -4.96 -15.20
CA SER A 138 -4.12 -4.55 -16.59
C SER A 138 -3.16 -3.36 -16.76
N THR A 139 -3.13 -2.46 -15.77
CA THR A 139 -2.31 -1.24 -15.81
C THR A 139 -1.08 -1.33 -14.91
N GLY A 140 -1.06 -2.28 -13.97
CA GLY A 140 -0.04 -2.38 -12.94
C GLY A 140 -0.19 -1.37 -11.81
N LYS A 141 -1.26 -0.57 -11.80
CA LYS A 141 -1.48 0.42 -10.76
C LYS A 141 -1.87 -0.25 -9.45
N VAL A 142 -1.09 -0.01 -8.41
CA VAL A 142 -1.46 -0.27 -7.02
C VAL A 142 -1.88 1.06 -6.38
N ALA A 143 -3.06 1.08 -5.79
CA ALA A 143 -3.58 2.22 -5.06
C ALA A 143 -3.96 1.77 -3.66
N VAL A 144 -3.72 2.64 -2.68
CA VAL A 144 -3.97 2.33 -1.28
C VAL A 144 -4.76 3.48 -0.67
N THR A 145 -5.80 3.13 0.06
CA THR A 145 -6.57 4.05 0.88
C THR A 145 -6.57 3.54 2.31
N GLN A 146 -6.58 4.47 3.26
CA GLN A 146 -6.53 4.18 4.67
C GLN A 146 -7.70 4.88 5.37
N GLU A 147 -8.49 4.11 6.11
CA GLU A 147 -9.51 4.62 7.02
C GLU A 147 -9.02 4.47 8.46
N LEU A 148 -9.08 5.54 9.26
CA LEU A 148 -8.67 5.48 10.66
C LEU A 148 -9.79 4.95 11.55
N GLY A 149 -9.42 4.18 12.57
CA GLY A 149 -10.32 3.80 13.65
C GLY A 149 -10.76 4.99 14.50
N ASN A 150 -11.93 4.84 15.14
CA ASN A 150 -12.51 5.84 16.04
C ASN A 150 -12.22 5.50 17.52
N GLU A 151 -10.94 5.32 17.85
CA GLU A 151 -10.49 4.99 19.22
C GLU A 151 -10.42 6.20 20.15
#